data_AF-A0A0U3G8B1-F1
#
_entry.id   AF-A0A0U3G8B1-F1
#
_cell.length_a   1.000
_cell.length_b   1.000
_cell.length_c   1.000
_cell.angle_alpha   90.00
_cell.angle_beta   90.00
_cell.angle_gamma   90.00
#
_symmetry.space_group_name_H-M   'P 1'
#
loop_
_entity.id
_entity.type
_entity.pdbx_description
1 polymer ?
#
loop_
_entity_poly.entity_id
_entity_poly.type
_entity_poly.pdbx_seq_one_letter_code
_entity_poly.pdbx_strand_id
1 'polypeptide(L)'
;MGSFYGNVLVARACDEVVPLLDGPDGTGIRGFALPVGPGHTAVYPDPETDAPDLAGPLSRLLGAPALGSYVFDSDVLIMHLYVDGELRHAYDSWPGYFDEPAADGDGDPEDAGVFAFPEPAGADPEAFVPLAFGPVDREALESVLRGTPLDPGDGQDGRYVFANTQHYDTMLCLGLNACRLSTGYHYLSLGGLPHETKAEEVLAIG
;
A
#
# COMPACT_ATOMS: atom_id res chain seq x y z
N MET A 1 7.27 -17.07 -6.59
CA MET A 1 8.11 -16.33 -5.62
C MET A 1 7.35 -15.03 -5.39
N GLY A 2 6.75 -14.87 -4.21
CA GLY A 2 5.91 -13.71 -3.94
C GLY A 2 6.73 -12.47 -3.59
N SER A 3 6.05 -11.33 -3.58
CA SER A 3 6.63 -10.02 -3.33
C SER A 3 6.30 -9.54 -1.92
N PHE A 4 7.26 -8.90 -1.28
CA PHE A 4 7.09 -8.29 0.04
C PHE A 4 7.53 -6.84 -0.03
N TYR A 5 6.61 -5.91 0.25
CA TYR A 5 6.97 -4.51 0.39
C TYR A 5 5.96 -3.75 1.24
N GLY A 6 6.44 -2.71 1.90
CA GLY A 6 5.63 -1.67 2.50
C GLY A 6 6.07 -0.28 2.02
N ASN A 7 5.12 0.64 1.90
CA ASN A 7 5.38 2.06 1.66
C ASN A 7 4.22 2.91 2.20
N VAL A 8 4.47 4.20 2.34
CA VAL A 8 3.47 5.19 2.73
C VAL A 8 3.33 6.22 1.63
N LEU A 9 2.12 6.35 1.09
CA LEU A 9 1.72 7.49 0.27
C LEU A 9 1.31 8.64 1.18
N VAL A 10 1.81 9.85 0.94
CA VAL A 10 1.37 11.08 1.59
C VAL A 10 0.92 12.10 0.55
N ALA A 11 -0.23 12.73 0.78
CA ALA A 11 -0.76 13.83 -0.04
C ALA A 11 -0.05 15.17 0.23
N ARG A 12 1.30 15.15 0.16
CA ARG A 12 2.21 16.30 0.21
C ARG A 12 3.37 16.11 -0.76
N ALA A 13 3.96 17.21 -1.23
CA ALA A 13 5.10 17.19 -2.14
C ALA A 13 6.40 16.78 -1.42
N CYS A 14 7.35 16.17 -2.13
CA CYS A 14 8.57 15.63 -1.52
C CYS A 14 9.41 16.68 -0.81
N ASP A 15 9.47 17.90 -1.33
CA ASP A 15 10.20 19.03 -0.75
C ASP A 15 9.59 19.52 0.57
N GLU A 16 8.30 19.26 0.80
CA GLU A 16 7.62 19.49 2.08
C GLU A 16 7.80 18.30 3.04
N VAL A 17 7.79 17.08 2.51
CA VAL A 17 7.84 15.84 3.30
C VAL A 17 9.24 15.56 3.82
N VAL A 18 10.22 15.42 2.93
CA VAL A 18 11.56 14.88 3.27
C VAL A 18 12.26 15.65 4.41
N PRO A 19 12.28 16.99 4.43
CA PRO A 19 12.93 17.73 5.52
C PRO A 19 12.35 17.47 6.92
N LEU A 20 11.10 17.04 7.00
CA LEU A 20 10.43 16.72 8.27
C LEU A 20 10.70 15.28 8.73
N LEU A 21 11.14 14.41 7.83
CA LEU A 21 11.41 13.00 8.12
C LEU A 21 12.85 12.74 8.59
N ASP A 22 13.81 13.60 8.24
CA ASP A 22 15.21 13.48 8.67
C ASP A 22 15.39 13.66 10.19
N GLY A 23 14.46 14.38 10.84
CA GLY A 23 14.43 14.62 12.28
C GLY A 23 15.64 15.43 12.82
N PRO A 24 15.48 16.19 13.92
CA PRO A 24 16.64 16.72 14.61
C PRO A 24 17.44 15.57 15.25
N ASP A 25 18.77 15.67 15.17
CA ASP A 25 19.72 14.77 15.83
C ASP A 25 19.71 13.29 15.39
N GLY A 26 19.26 13.00 14.15
CA GLY A 26 19.32 11.65 13.56
C GLY A 26 18.29 10.67 14.16
N THR A 27 17.23 11.21 14.75
CA THR A 27 16.07 10.46 15.27
C THR A 27 14.94 10.29 14.26
N GLY A 28 15.15 10.76 13.03
CA GLY A 28 14.23 10.64 11.92
C GLY A 28 14.01 9.20 11.44
N ILE A 29 13.11 9.07 10.47
CA ILE A 29 12.83 7.78 9.82
C ILE A 29 13.94 7.50 8.83
N ARG A 30 14.44 6.26 8.78
CA ARG A 30 15.36 5.83 7.73
C ARG A 30 14.59 5.30 6.55
N GLY A 31 15.01 5.65 5.35
CA GLY A 31 14.33 5.16 4.16
C GLY A 31 14.66 5.91 2.89
N PHE A 32 13.72 5.82 1.95
CA PHE A 32 13.75 6.59 0.72
C PHE A 32 12.43 7.35 0.54
N ALA A 33 12.45 8.40 -0.26
CA ALA A 33 11.26 9.06 -0.78
C ALA A 33 11.35 9.24 -2.30
N LEU A 34 10.18 9.19 -2.95
CA LEU A 34 10.02 9.50 -4.37
C LEU A 34 8.73 10.31 -4.59
N PRO A 35 8.73 11.25 -5.55
CA PRO A 35 7.48 11.87 -5.98
C PRO A 35 6.68 10.86 -6.79
N VAL A 36 5.38 10.78 -6.51
CA VAL A 36 4.45 9.83 -7.17
C VAL A 36 3.27 10.51 -7.85
N GLY A 37 3.28 11.84 -7.88
CA GLY A 37 2.30 12.69 -8.53
C GLY A 37 2.48 14.13 -8.03
N PRO A 38 1.86 15.13 -8.69
CA PRO A 38 1.87 16.49 -8.16
C PRO A 38 1.29 16.53 -6.75
N GLY A 39 2.09 17.03 -5.79
CA GLY A 39 1.69 17.09 -4.38
C GLY A 39 1.62 15.74 -3.68
N HIS A 40 2.24 14.68 -4.20
CA HIS A 40 2.22 13.35 -3.59
C HIS A 40 3.62 12.74 -3.48
N THR A 41 3.89 12.14 -2.32
CA THR A 41 5.17 11.50 -2.00
C THR A 41 4.93 10.06 -1.58
N ALA A 42 5.71 9.14 -2.11
CA ALA A 42 5.87 7.82 -1.52
C ALA A 42 7.09 7.83 -0.59
N VAL A 43 6.92 7.30 0.61
CA VAL A 43 7.97 7.04 1.60
C VAL A 43 8.15 5.53 1.68
N TYR A 44 9.39 5.08 1.57
CA TYR A 44 9.78 3.67 1.68
C TYR A 44 10.60 3.54 2.96
N PRO A 45 9.93 3.33 4.10
CA PRO A 45 10.64 3.22 5.36
C PRO A 45 11.49 1.94 5.37
N ASP A 46 12.53 1.93 6.19
CA ASP A 46 13.35 0.74 6.37
C ASP A 46 12.50 -0.47 6.85
N PRO A 47 12.98 -1.72 6.66
CA PRO A 47 12.16 -2.90 6.89
C PRO A 47 11.79 -3.15 8.36
N GLU A 48 12.43 -2.47 9.33
CA GLU A 48 12.07 -2.56 10.75
C GLU A 48 10.87 -1.65 11.09
N THR A 49 10.50 -0.77 10.18
CA THR A 49 9.39 0.17 10.34
C THR A 49 8.16 -0.31 9.56
N ASP A 50 7.08 -0.60 10.28
CA ASP A 50 5.80 -0.99 9.68
C ASP A 50 5.14 0.19 8.96
N ALA A 51 4.93 0.04 7.64
CA ALA A 51 4.40 1.12 6.80
C ALA A 51 2.93 1.45 7.09
N PRO A 52 2.01 0.47 7.25
CA PRO A 52 0.65 0.73 7.73
C PRO A 52 0.60 1.57 9.01
N ASP A 53 1.39 1.23 10.04
CA ASP A 53 1.39 1.96 11.31
C ASP A 53 2.09 3.31 11.23
N LEU A 54 3.09 3.47 10.35
CA LEU A 54 3.80 4.73 10.14
C LEU A 54 2.91 5.83 9.52
N ALA A 55 1.89 5.45 8.74
CA ALA A 55 1.02 6.41 8.06
C ALA A 55 0.28 7.35 9.02
N GLY A 56 -0.10 6.89 10.22
CA GLY A 56 -0.74 7.72 11.24
C GLY A 56 0.14 8.89 11.71
N PRO A 57 1.31 8.62 12.31
CA PRO A 57 2.26 9.65 12.68
C PRO A 57 2.59 10.63 11.54
N LEU A 58 2.79 10.13 10.31
CA LEU A 58 3.06 10.98 9.15
C LEU A 58 1.88 11.87 8.79
N SER A 59 0.66 11.33 8.79
CA SER A 59 -0.55 12.11 8.54
C SER A 59 -0.69 13.29 9.51
N ARG A 60 -0.43 13.03 10.80
CA ARG A 60 -0.47 14.08 11.84
C ARG A 60 0.64 15.11 11.66
N LEU A 61 1.87 14.66 11.44
CA LEU A 61 3.04 15.53 11.27
C LEU A 61 2.87 16.48 10.08
N LEU A 62 2.32 15.97 8.98
CA LEU A 62 2.26 16.66 7.69
C LEU A 62 0.92 17.38 7.46
N GLY A 63 -0.04 17.20 8.37
CA GLY A 63 -1.40 17.76 8.26
C GLY A 63 -2.04 17.38 6.93
N ALA A 64 -1.90 16.12 6.53
CA ALA A 64 -2.36 15.59 5.24
C ALA A 64 -2.78 14.13 5.36
N PRO A 65 -3.69 13.65 4.49
CA PRO A 65 -3.97 12.22 4.39
C PRO A 65 -2.70 11.42 4.08
N ALA A 66 -2.54 10.27 4.73
CA ALA A 66 -1.48 9.32 4.44
C ALA A 66 -2.04 7.89 4.40
N LEU A 67 -1.57 7.10 3.43
CA LEU A 67 -1.95 5.71 3.23
C LEU A 67 -0.72 4.83 3.39
N GLY A 68 -0.71 4.00 4.42
CA GLY A 68 0.29 2.95 4.58
C GLY A 68 -0.19 1.69 3.88
N SER A 69 0.63 1.13 3.00
CA SER A 69 0.34 -0.08 2.24
C SER A 69 1.35 -1.16 2.59
N TYR A 70 0.90 -2.42 2.59
CA TYR A 70 1.75 -3.59 2.74
C TYR A 70 1.27 -4.72 1.84
N VAL A 71 2.19 -5.33 1.09
CA VAL A 71 1.95 -6.56 0.33
C VAL A 71 2.76 -7.69 0.94
N PHE A 72 2.09 -8.81 1.21
CA PHE A 72 2.66 -10.02 1.79
C PHE A 72 2.59 -11.18 0.78
N ASP A 73 3.76 -11.74 0.43
CA ASP A 73 3.96 -12.86 -0.49
C ASP A 73 3.18 -12.79 -1.82
N SER A 74 2.84 -11.59 -2.28
CA SER A 74 1.91 -11.37 -3.40
C SER A 74 0.47 -11.91 -3.19
N ASP A 75 0.11 -12.34 -1.99
CA ASP A 75 -1.22 -12.90 -1.68
C ASP A 75 -2.14 -11.88 -1.01
N VAL A 76 -1.60 -11.06 -0.11
CA VAL A 76 -2.38 -10.13 0.72
C VAL A 76 -1.93 -8.69 0.47
N LEU A 77 -2.89 -7.80 0.29
CA LEU A 77 -2.74 -6.36 0.29
C LEU A 77 -3.49 -5.79 1.49
N ILE A 78 -2.74 -5.13 2.38
CA ILE A 78 -3.27 -4.32 3.47
C ILE A 78 -3.06 -2.85 3.14
N MET A 79 -4.08 -2.02 3.37
CA MET A 79 -3.93 -0.57 3.27
C MET A 79 -4.65 0.14 4.43
N HIS A 80 -3.95 1.02 5.14
CA HIS A 80 -4.50 1.82 6.23
C HIS A 80 -4.42 3.31 5.91
N LEU A 81 -5.58 3.96 5.83
CA LEU A 81 -5.70 5.39 5.58
C LEU A 81 -5.85 6.15 6.89
N TYR A 82 -4.97 7.12 7.10
CA TYR A 82 -4.99 8.03 8.22
C TYR A 82 -5.28 9.45 7.78
N VAL A 83 -6.03 10.17 8.62
CA VAL A 83 -6.28 11.61 8.50
C VAL A 83 -6.11 12.23 9.88
N ASP A 84 -5.21 13.20 10.00
CA ASP A 84 -4.79 13.86 11.25
C ASP A 84 -4.21 12.85 12.28
N GLY A 85 -3.66 11.75 11.78
CA GLY A 85 -3.12 10.65 12.57
C GLY A 85 -4.14 9.71 13.20
N GLU A 86 -5.42 9.82 12.82
CA GLU A 86 -6.48 8.88 13.19
C GLU A 86 -6.74 7.93 12.02
N LEU A 87 -6.84 6.62 12.31
CA LEU A 87 -7.20 5.61 11.31
C LEU A 87 -8.64 5.89 10.86
N ARG A 88 -8.81 6.25 9.58
CA ARG A 88 -10.12 6.53 9.00
C ARG A 88 -10.68 5.34 8.25
N HIS A 89 -9.80 4.56 7.64
CA HIS A 89 -10.21 3.43 6.83
C HIS A 89 -9.12 2.36 6.82
N ALA A 90 -9.54 1.11 6.83
CA ALA A 90 -8.67 -0.05 6.70
C ALA A 90 -9.20 -0.95 5.59
N TYR A 91 -8.30 -1.42 4.75
CA TYR A 91 -8.57 -2.35 3.67
C TYR A 91 -7.71 -3.60 3.83
N ASP A 92 -8.34 -4.74 3.61
CA ASP A 92 -7.72 -6.07 3.64
C ASP A 92 -8.25 -6.89 2.46
N SER A 93 -7.37 -7.25 1.52
CA SER A 93 -7.74 -8.04 0.35
C SER A 93 -8.09 -9.48 0.67
N TRP A 94 -7.64 -10.01 1.81
CA TRP A 94 -7.87 -11.38 2.23
C TRP A 94 -8.07 -11.48 3.75
N PRO A 95 -9.25 -11.09 4.25
CA PRO A 95 -9.57 -11.18 5.67
C PRO A 95 -9.39 -12.61 6.20
N GLY A 96 -8.69 -12.71 7.34
CA GLY A 96 -8.41 -13.98 8.02
C GLY A 96 -7.24 -14.78 7.45
N TYR A 97 -6.47 -14.25 6.49
CA TYR A 97 -5.27 -14.93 5.97
C TYR A 97 -4.25 -15.26 7.06
N PHE A 98 -4.09 -14.36 8.04
CA PHE A 98 -3.15 -14.51 9.15
C PHE A 98 -3.75 -15.21 10.38
N ASP A 99 -5.01 -15.63 10.32
CA ASP A 99 -5.67 -16.30 11.44
C ASP A 99 -5.18 -17.74 11.57
N GLU A 100 -5.09 -18.24 12.81
CA GLU A 100 -4.80 -19.65 13.04
C GLU A 100 -5.96 -20.51 12.52
N PRO A 101 -5.67 -21.61 11.79
CA PRO A 101 -6.72 -22.49 11.31
C PRO A 101 -7.52 -23.05 12.48
N ALA A 102 -8.85 -23.06 12.36
CA ALA A 102 -9.72 -23.64 13.36
C ALA A 102 -9.39 -25.14 13.53
N ALA A 103 -9.06 -25.52 14.76
CA ALA A 103 -8.89 -26.91 15.16
C ALA A 103 -10.17 -27.39 15.85
N ASP A 104 -10.58 -28.62 15.55
CA ASP A 104 -11.66 -29.28 16.23
C ASP A 104 -11.31 -29.61 17.69
N GLY A 105 -12.25 -30.20 18.42
CA GLY A 105 -12.06 -30.56 19.82
C GLY A 105 -10.94 -31.57 20.10
N ASP A 106 -10.40 -32.22 19.05
CA ASP A 106 -9.31 -33.20 19.11
C ASP A 106 -7.98 -32.61 18.60
N GLY A 107 -7.97 -31.34 18.15
CA GLY A 107 -6.79 -30.64 17.64
C GLY A 107 -6.51 -30.89 16.16
N ASP A 108 -7.40 -31.59 15.46
CA ASP A 108 -7.33 -31.77 14.01
C ASP A 108 -7.95 -30.56 13.30
N PRO A 109 -7.47 -30.16 12.11
CA PRO A 109 -8.09 -29.05 11.37
C PRO A 109 -9.57 -29.38 11.09
N GLU A 110 -10.49 -28.46 11.40
CA GLU A 110 -11.89 -28.63 11.00
C GLU A 110 -11.96 -28.84 9.48
N ASP A 111 -12.87 -29.73 9.02
CA ASP A 111 -13.04 -30.07 7.61
C ASP A 111 -13.38 -28.80 6.81
N ALA A 112 -12.35 -28.18 6.26
CA ALA A 112 -12.45 -26.98 5.45
C ALA A 112 -13.26 -27.37 4.21
N GLY A 113 -14.52 -26.94 4.15
CA GLY A 113 -15.39 -27.18 3.01
C GLY A 113 -14.80 -26.63 1.69
N VAL A 114 -15.66 -26.39 0.69
CA VAL A 114 -15.19 -25.79 -0.57
C VAL A 114 -14.47 -24.47 -0.27
N PHE A 115 -13.18 -24.41 -0.55
CA PHE A 115 -12.38 -23.20 -0.37
C PHE A 115 -13.01 -22.08 -1.19
N ALA A 116 -13.43 -21.03 -0.49
CA ALA A 116 -13.94 -19.81 -1.08
C ALA A 116 -13.01 -18.67 -0.67
N PHE A 117 -12.51 -17.93 -1.64
CA PHE A 117 -11.79 -16.70 -1.34
C PHE A 117 -12.73 -15.74 -0.61
N PRO A 118 -12.29 -15.17 0.53
CA PRO A 118 -13.13 -14.21 1.25
C PRO A 118 -13.37 -12.97 0.38
N GLU A 119 -14.44 -12.24 0.70
CA GLU A 119 -14.65 -10.91 0.15
C GLU A 119 -13.67 -9.94 0.80
N PRO A 120 -12.97 -9.07 0.04
CA PRO A 120 -12.12 -8.03 0.61
C PRO A 120 -12.88 -7.17 1.62
N ALA A 121 -12.26 -6.90 2.77
CA ALA A 121 -12.80 -5.98 3.76
C ALA A 121 -12.39 -4.55 3.43
N GLY A 122 -13.30 -3.59 3.64
CA GLY A 122 -13.00 -2.18 3.41
C GLY A 122 -12.92 -1.77 1.93
N ALA A 123 -13.55 -2.51 1.01
CA ALA A 123 -13.65 -2.12 -0.40
C ALA A 123 -14.61 -0.93 -0.61
N ASP A 124 -14.20 0.26 -0.16
CA ASP A 124 -14.93 1.53 -0.27
C ASP A 124 -14.11 2.55 -1.09
N PRO A 125 -14.44 2.82 -2.36
CA PRO A 125 -13.68 3.75 -3.19
C PRO A 125 -13.68 5.18 -2.65
N GLU A 126 -14.74 5.63 -1.98
CA GLU A 126 -14.83 7.02 -1.49
C GLU A 126 -13.82 7.31 -0.39
N ALA A 127 -13.40 6.29 0.36
CA ALA A 127 -12.35 6.43 1.35
C ALA A 127 -11.02 6.85 0.72
N PHE A 128 -10.71 6.37 -0.50
CA PHE A 128 -9.42 6.60 -1.18
C PHE A 128 -9.42 7.83 -2.10
N VAL A 129 -10.58 8.29 -2.58
CA VAL A 129 -10.70 9.48 -3.45
C VAL A 129 -9.93 10.71 -2.95
N PRO A 130 -9.87 11.03 -1.64
CA PRO A 130 -9.08 12.16 -1.14
C PRO A 130 -7.57 12.09 -1.42
N LEU A 131 -7.03 10.92 -1.74
CA LEU A 131 -5.62 10.70 -2.11
C LEU A 131 -5.36 10.85 -3.61
N ALA A 132 -6.41 11.06 -4.41
CA ALA A 132 -6.27 11.01 -5.86
C ALA A 132 -5.62 12.27 -6.43
N PHE A 133 -4.79 12.07 -7.45
CA PHE A 133 -4.35 13.13 -8.34
C PHE A 133 -5.22 13.14 -9.61
N GLY A 134 -6.24 14.00 -9.61
CA GLY A 134 -7.12 14.19 -10.76
C GLY A 134 -8.44 13.41 -10.67
N PRO A 135 -9.19 13.28 -11.79
CA PRO A 135 -10.46 12.57 -11.82
C PRO A 135 -10.29 11.08 -11.51
N VAL A 136 -11.17 10.53 -10.68
CA VAL A 136 -11.20 9.10 -10.33
C VAL A 136 -12.39 8.43 -11.02
N ASP A 137 -12.12 7.34 -11.74
CA ASP A 137 -13.14 6.38 -12.13
C ASP A 137 -13.48 5.50 -10.91
N ARG A 138 -14.61 5.80 -10.27
CA ARG A 138 -15.07 5.14 -9.04
C ARG A 138 -15.46 3.70 -9.27
N GLU A 139 -16.01 3.38 -10.43
CA GLU A 139 -16.44 2.01 -10.76
C GLU A 139 -15.21 1.13 -10.96
N ALA A 140 -14.20 1.64 -11.68
CA ALA A 140 -12.91 0.96 -11.82
C ALA A 140 -12.23 0.76 -10.46
N LEU A 141 -12.19 1.81 -9.61
CA LEU A 141 -11.60 1.71 -8.28
C LEU A 141 -12.35 0.71 -7.40
N GLU A 142 -13.68 0.72 -7.40
CA GLU A 142 -14.49 -0.27 -6.66
C GLU A 142 -14.21 -1.69 -7.17
N SER A 143 -14.16 -1.90 -8.49
CA SER A 143 -13.82 -3.19 -9.09
C SER A 143 -12.48 -3.71 -8.56
N VAL A 144 -11.44 -2.88 -8.62
CA VAL A 144 -10.10 -3.24 -8.14
C VAL A 144 -10.12 -3.57 -6.65
N LEU A 145 -10.75 -2.74 -5.81
CA LEU A 145 -10.84 -2.98 -4.36
C LEU A 145 -11.66 -4.24 -4.02
N ARG A 146 -12.64 -4.61 -4.84
CA ARG A 146 -13.36 -5.90 -4.71
C ARG A 146 -12.56 -7.09 -5.24
N GLY A 147 -11.33 -6.87 -5.67
CA GLY A 147 -10.45 -7.91 -6.19
C GLY A 147 -10.73 -8.30 -7.64
N THR A 148 -11.58 -7.56 -8.35
CA THR A 148 -11.92 -7.81 -9.76
C THR A 148 -10.97 -7.03 -10.68
N PRO A 149 -10.14 -7.72 -11.50
CA PRO A 149 -9.11 -7.08 -12.31
C PRO A 149 -9.65 -6.16 -13.41
N LEU A 150 -8.91 -5.08 -13.67
CA LEU A 150 -9.17 -4.20 -14.83
C LEU A 150 -8.79 -4.89 -16.15
N ASP A 151 -7.63 -5.55 -16.18
CA ASP A 151 -7.24 -6.46 -17.26
C ASP A 151 -7.59 -7.90 -16.84
N PRO A 152 -8.47 -8.60 -17.57
CA PRO A 152 -8.76 -10.01 -17.32
C PRO A 152 -7.52 -10.92 -17.31
N GLY A 153 -6.43 -10.53 -17.98
CA GLY A 153 -5.16 -11.25 -17.99
C GLY A 153 -4.40 -11.25 -16.67
N ASP A 154 -4.70 -10.29 -15.78
CA ASP A 154 -4.13 -10.22 -14.43
C ASP A 154 -4.90 -11.08 -13.43
N GLY A 155 -5.97 -11.73 -13.89
CA GLY A 155 -6.87 -12.51 -13.08
C GLY A 155 -6.97 -13.99 -13.41
N GLN A 156 -7.42 -14.74 -12.42
CA GLN A 156 -7.92 -16.09 -12.56
C GLN A 156 -9.30 -16.18 -11.89
N ASP A 157 -10.27 -16.78 -12.57
CA ASP A 157 -11.66 -16.91 -12.09
C ASP A 157 -12.31 -15.56 -11.69
N GLY A 158 -11.91 -14.48 -12.38
CA GLY A 158 -12.43 -13.13 -12.16
C GLY A 158 -11.79 -12.39 -10.98
N ARG A 159 -10.71 -12.92 -10.38
CA ARG A 159 -9.99 -12.29 -9.27
C ARG A 159 -8.51 -12.09 -9.58
N TYR A 160 -7.88 -11.07 -9.00
CA TYR A 160 -6.43 -10.89 -9.12
C TYR A 160 -5.66 -12.14 -8.67
N VAL A 161 -4.65 -12.53 -9.45
CA VAL A 161 -3.72 -13.61 -9.05
C VAL A 161 -2.72 -13.09 -8.02
N PHE A 162 -2.33 -11.81 -8.11
CA PHE A 162 -1.31 -11.21 -7.26
C PHE A 162 -1.76 -9.88 -6.66
N ALA A 163 -1.63 -9.75 -5.34
CA ALA A 163 -1.95 -8.56 -4.56
C ALA A 163 -1.12 -7.33 -4.97
N ASN A 164 0.12 -7.51 -5.44
CA ASN A 164 0.91 -6.38 -5.97
C ASN A 164 0.34 -5.82 -7.29
N THR A 165 -0.34 -6.63 -8.10
CA THR A 165 -1.03 -6.15 -9.31
C THR A 165 -2.30 -5.40 -8.93
N GLN A 166 -3.06 -5.91 -7.96
CA GLN A 166 -4.18 -5.18 -7.38
C GLN A 166 -3.76 -3.83 -6.78
N HIS A 167 -2.65 -3.80 -6.04
CA HIS A 167 -2.09 -2.56 -5.50
C HIS A 167 -1.72 -1.58 -6.61
N TYR A 168 -1.06 -2.09 -7.66
CA TYR A 168 -0.69 -1.30 -8.83
C TYR A 168 -1.91 -0.63 -9.47
N ASP A 169 -2.96 -1.40 -9.77
CA ASP A 169 -4.18 -0.88 -10.38
C ASP A 169 -4.94 0.08 -9.46
N THR A 170 -4.89 -0.15 -8.14
CA THR A 170 -5.48 0.79 -7.15
C THR A 170 -4.81 2.16 -7.27
N MET A 171 -3.47 2.20 -7.33
CA MET A 171 -2.72 3.44 -7.44
C MET A 171 -2.89 4.11 -8.82
N LEU A 172 -3.04 3.32 -9.89
CA LEU A 172 -3.40 3.83 -11.21
C LEU A 172 -4.77 4.51 -11.22
N CYS A 173 -5.78 3.90 -10.60
CA CYS A 173 -7.12 4.48 -10.47
C CYS A 173 -7.12 5.82 -9.72
N LEU A 174 -6.17 6.03 -8.81
CA LEU A 174 -5.96 7.28 -8.09
C LEU A 174 -5.15 8.32 -8.88
N GLY A 175 -4.73 8.01 -10.11
CA GLY A 175 -3.93 8.93 -10.94
C GLY A 175 -2.49 9.09 -10.45
N LEU A 176 -1.99 8.14 -9.67
CA LEU A 176 -0.64 8.17 -9.10
C LEU A 176 0.32 7.28 -9.89
N ASN A 177 1.62 7.49 -9.70
CA ASN A 177 2.65 6.65 -10.29
C ASN A 177 2.69 5.28 -9.58
N ALA A 178 1.90 4.35 -10.09
CA ALA A 178 1.77 3.01 -9.56
C ALA A 178 3.08 2.22 -9.56
N CYS A 179 3.98 2.44 -10.53
CA CYS A 179 5.29 1.79 -10.54
C CYS A 179 6.11 2.15 -9.30
N ARG A 180 6.10 3.43 -8.91
CA ARG A 180 6.77 3.91 -7.70
C ARG A 180 6.04 3.46 -6.44
N LEU A 181 4.73 3.24 -6.45
CA LEU A 181 4.00 2.74 -5.29
C LEU A 181 4.00 1.21 -5.17
N SER A 182 4.34 0.46 -6.21
CA SER A 182 4.46 -1.01 -6.16
C SER A 182 5.91 -1.47 -5.99
N THR A 183 6.63 -0.83 -5.08
CA THR A 183 7.99 -1.21 -4.64
C THR A 183 8.16 -0.97 -3.14
N GLY A 184 9.32 -1.34 -2.60
CA GLY A 184 9.68 -1.17 -1.20
C GLY A 184 11.16 -0.89 -1.01
N TYR A 185 11.52 -0.57 0.24
CA TYR A 185 12.90 -0.24 0.64
C TYR A 185 13.93 -1.28 0.18
N HIS A 186 13.61 -2.57 0.29
CA HIS A 186 14.54 -3.64 -0.07
C HIS A 186 14.99 -3.52 -1.54
N TYR A 187 14.06 -3.30 -2.46
CA TYR A 187 14.38 -3.19 -3.88
C TYR A 187 15.20 -1.93 -4.19
N LEU A 188 14.82 -0.78 -3.60
CA LEU A 188 15.54 0.48 -3.76
C LEU A 188 16.96 0.42 -3.19
N SER A 189 17.14 -0.20 -2.01
CA SER A 189 18.47 -0.32 -1.38
C SER A 189 19.43 -1.22 -2.15
N LEU A 190 18.92 -2.14 -2.98
CA LEU A 190 19.71 -2.93 -3.93
C LEU A 190 19.97 -2.22 -5.27
N GLY A 191 19.53 -0.96 -5.41
CA GLY A 191 19.64 -0.19 -6.65
C GLY A 191 18.58 -0.52 -7.70
N GLY A 192 17.55 -1.30 -7.33
CA GLY A 192 16.40 -1.56 -8.18
C GLY A 192 15.52 -0.32 -8.28
N LEU A 193 15.51 0.33 -9.45
CA LEU A 193 14.69 1.51 -9.69
C LEU A 193 13.35 1.11 -10.30
N PRO A 194 12.23 1.66 -9.81
CA PRO A 194 10.93 1.52 -10.48
C PRO A 194 11.00 2.02 -11.93
N HIS A 195 10.09 1.52 -12.76
CA HIS A 195 10.00 1.94 -14.16
C HIS A 195 10.00 3.47 -14.29
N GLU A 196 10.73 3.98 -15.27
CA GLU A 196 10.90 5.43 -15.56
C GLU A 196 11.42 6.28 -14.38
N THR A 197 12.01 5.67 -13.36
CA THR A 197 12.63 6.39 -12.23
C THR A 197 14.12 6.52 -12.45
N LYS A 198 14.64 7.75 -12.34
CA LYS A 198 16.08 8.01 -12.38
C LYS A 198 16.66 7.99 -10.98
N ALA A 199 17.94 7.64 -10.87
CA ALA A 199 18.62 7.51 -9.59
C ALA A 199 18.62 8.84 -8.81
N GLU A 200 18.75 9.98 -9.49
CA GLU A 200 18.74 11.31 -8.88
C GLU A 200 17.38 11.73 -8.29
N GLU A 201 16.30 11.03 -8.62
CA GLU A 201 14.97 11.29 -8.06
C GLU A 201 14.77 10.61 -6.70
N VAL A 202 15.56 9.57 -6.40
CA VAL A 202 15.47 8.84 -5.14
C VAL A 202 16.11 9.67 -4.04
N LEU A 203 15.30 10.13 -3.09
CA LEU A 203 15.75 10.93 -1.96
C LEU A 203 15.99 9.99 -0.78
N ALA A 204 17.22 9.95 -0.26
CA ALA A 204 17.48 9.27 1.00
C ALA A 204 16.88 10.07 2.16
N ILE A 205 16.36 9.37 3.15
CA ILE A 205 15.85 9.93 4.41
C ILE A 205 16.65 9.30 5.54
N GLY A 206 17.19 10.13 6.45
CA GLY A 206 17.95 9.67 7.63
C GLY A 206 19.44 9.41 7.39
#